data_AF-A0A8H3U8F4-F1
#
_entry.id   AF-A0A8H3U8F4-F1
#
_cell.length_a   1.000
_cell.length_b   1.000
_cell.length_c   1.000
_cell.angle_alpha   90.00
_cell.angle_beta   90.00
_cell.angle_gamma   90.00
#
_symmetry.space_group_name_H-M   'P 1'
#
loop_
_entity.id
_entity.type
_entity.pdbx_description
1 polymer ?
#
loop_
_entity_poly.entity_id
_entity_poly.type
_entity_poly.pdbx_seq_one_letter_code
_entity_poly.pdbx_strand_id
1 'polypeptide(L)'
;MKFLYLLLVSLLTASVSASKWRLCCCAGWNDCNQFVCDPDSAQNIVDLLSGTYVRSKKAWDRYTGSPIGGLDGWIYAKDDGFIGGKEMSNKCSRDYDLSSRCFDPKLKTGEYSDYSNDGKKIGSRQTLDGGLGGVGAQLKPKKPKSKGGGGGDDPPPARTDGKWIQSDQFVRMDRLIQAIVNYSKIEVISYDISEATATSFVTSIEGRITGAGPVYGSILAMPVDAIGPAGKFATLAVSDTKMTPSGATISIINQKIEITDMTAFLAFVKAIMQDDTCGLSLFAKSATIKALMIRKTIEFSKPAEVVGWKGLNAGLVSFKPGKVVVKIDSSSQTSIDLGVANLEMQDKDGRALARLTGQLKVEKGETFHELDISFVPGVESGVKAGDVVRLVGVSGVPQTWLQDAIKFFGVDVVVTKECIEAANF
;
A
#
# COMPACT_ATOMS: atom_id res chain seq x y z
N MET A 1 -36.10 32.38 -57.80
CA MET A 1 -35.70 30.97 -57.57
C MET A 1 -34.19 30.74 -57.76
N LYS A 2 -33.30 31.49 -57.07
CA LYS A 2 -31.84 31.22 -57.08
C LYS A 2 -31.14 31.38 -55.72
N PHE A 3 -31.87 31.80 -54.68
CA PHE A 3 -31.33 31.98 -53.32
C PHE A 3 -31.62 30.83 -52.35
N LEU A 4 -32.45 29.85 -52.73
CA LEU A 4 -32.83 28.73 -51.86
C LEU A 4 -31.86 27.52 -51.96
N TYR A 5 -31.09 27.42 -53.04
CA TYR A 5 -30.14 26.32 -53.24
C TYR A 5 -28.80 26.50 -52.50
N LEU A 6 -28.44 27.74 -52.16
CA LEU A 6 -27.20 28.03 -51.43
C LEU A 6 -27.33 27.83 -49.91
N LEU A 7 -28.56 27.77 -49.38
CA LEU A 7 -28.79 27.50 -47.95
C LEU A 7 -28.96 26.00 -47.63
N LEU A 8 -29.22 25.17 -48.64
CA LEU A 8 -29.40 23.71 -48.51
C LEU A 8 -28.10 22.91 -48.66
N VAL A 9 -27.03 23.50 -49.20
CA VAL A 9 -25.71 22.84 -49.34
C VAL A 9 -24.80 23.09 -48.11
N SER A 10 -25.12 24.07 -47.25
CA SER A 10 -24.34 24.37 -46.04
C SER A 10 -24.72 23.53 -44.80
N LEU A 11 -25.65 22.56 -44.94
CA LEU A 11 -26.18 21.76 -43.83
C LEU A 11 -25.73 20.28 -43.81
N LEU A 12 -24.81 19.84 -44.69
CA LEU A 12 -24.44 18.42 -44.83
C LEU A 12 -22.93 18.09 -44.71
N THR A 13 -22.11 18.97 -44.13
CA THR A 13 -20.74 18.61 -43.75
C THR A 13 -20.46 18.93 -42.28
N ALA A 14 -21.31 18.42 -41.38
CA ALA A 14 -20.85 18.15 -40.02
C ALA A 14 -20.02 16.85 -40.09
N SER A 15 -18.76 16.95 -40.50
CA SER A 15 -17.80 15.87 -40.33
C SER A 15 -17.66 15.65 -38.82
N VAL A 16 -18.37 14.66 -38.28
CA VAL A 16 -18.22 14.25 -36.89
C VAL A 16 -16.80 13.73 -36.77
N SER A 17 -15.89 14.60 -36.31
CA SER A 17 -14.51 14.24 -35.98
C SER A 17 -14.53 13.33 -34.76
N ALA A 18 -14.89 12.07 -34.95
CA ALA A 18 -14.77 11.05 -33.94
C ALA A 18 -13.29 10.85 -33.63
N SER A 19 -12.89 11.08 -32.37
CA SER A 19 -11.52 10.82 -31.93
C SER A 19 -11.21 9.34 -32.15
N LYS A 20 -10.27 9.09 -33.06
CA LYS A 20 -9.75 7.76 -33.40
C LYS A 20 -8.54 7.46 -32.52
N TRP A 21 -8.50 6.28 -31.91
CA TRP A 21 -7.42 5.84 -31.00
C TRP A 21 -6.86 4.51 -31.44
N ARG A 22 -5.54 4.29 -31.31
CA ARG A 22 -4.96 3.02 -31.76
C ARG A 22 -5.21 1.86 -30.80
N LEU A 23 -5.16 2.14 -29.50
CA LEU A 23 -5.30 1.12 -28.47
C LEU A 23 -6.36 1.56 -27.49
N CYS A 24 -7.23 0.63 -27.15
CA CYS A 24 -8.22 0.82 -26.09
C CYS A 24 -8.32 -0.43 -25.21
N CYS A 25 -8.83 -0.28 -23.99
CA CYS A 25 -9.21 -1.39 -23.12
C CYS A 25 -10.43 -1.02 -22.26
N CYS A 26 -11.11 -2.03 -21.73
CA CYS A 26 -12.03 -1.86 -20.59
C CYS A 26 -11.22 -1.87 -19.30
N ALA A 27 -11.54 -0.96 -18.40
CA ALA A 27 -10.75 -0.68 -17.21
C ALA A 27 -11.63 -0.49 -15.99
N GLY A 28 -11.18 -1.10 -14.89
CA GLY A 28 -11.82 -1.07 -13.57
C GLY A 28 -10.79 -1.04 -12.45
N TRP A 29 -11.28 -0.98 -11.22
CA TRP A 29 -10.46 -1.14 -10.03
C TRP A 29 -10.36 -2.64 -9.69
N ASN A 30 -9.16 -3.14 -9.47
CA ASN A 30 -8.94 -4.50 -8.99
C ASN A 30 -8.92 -4.57 -7.45
N ASP A 31 -8.79 -5.79 -6.91
CA ASP A 31 -8.74 -6.04 -5.46
C ASP A 31 -7.56 -5.36 -4.75
N CYS A 32 -6.52 -4.98 -5.50
CA CYS A 32 -5.39 -4.20 -5.01
C CYS A 32 -5.62 -2.68 -5.04
N ASN A 33 -6.86 -2.24 -5.31
CA ASN A 33 -7.24 -0.84 -5.48
C ASN A 33 -6.37 -0.13 -6.54
N GLN A 34 -6.05 -0.82 -7.63
CA GLN A 34 -5.36 -0.27 -8.79
C GLN A 34 -6.31 -0.20 -9.97
N PHE A 35 -6.27 0.93 -10.69
CA PHE A 35 -7.04 1.12 -11.90
C PHE A 35 -6.30 0.53 -13.11
N VAL A 36 -6.76 -0.62 -13.59
CA VAL A 36 -6.08 -1.47 -14.57
C VAL A 36 -7.00 -1.90 -15.71
N CYS A 37 -6.41 -2.28 -16.85
CA CYS A 37 -7.17 -2.94 -17.92
C CYS A 37 -7.61 -4.34 -17.48
N ASP A 38 -8.85 -4.68 -17.83
CA ASP A 38 -9.43 -5.98 -17.58
C ASP A 38 -9.19 -6.91 -18.79
N PRO A 39 -8.31 -7.94 -18.66
CA PRO A 39 -7.92 -8.78 -19.79
C PRO A 39 -9.05 -9.69 -20.28
N ASP A 40 -9.97 -10.07 -19.40
CA ASP A 40 -11.08 -10.98 -19.72
C ASP A 40 -12.16 -10.26 -20.55
N SER A 41 -12.57 -9.06 -20.14
CA SER A 41 -13.47 -8.21 -20.93
C SER A 41 -12.89 -7.89 -22.30
N ALA A 42 -11.58 -7.63 -22.38
CA ALA A 42 -10.91 -7.37 -23.64
C ALA A 42 -10.93 -8.59 -24.58
N GLN A 43 -10.72 -9.80 -24.05
CA GLN A 43 -10.81 -11.03 -24.83
C GLN A 43 -12.23 -11.29 -25.32
N ASN A 44 -13.22 -11.13 -24.42
CA ASN A 44 -14.63 -11.29 -24.77
C ASN A 44 -15.08 -10.33 -25.88
N ILE A 45 -14.62 -9.07 -25.87
CA ILE A 45 -14.89 -8.11 -26.96
C ILE A 45 -14.29 -8.56 -28.30
N VAL A 46 -13.08 -9.12 -28.29
CA VAL A 46 -12.43 -9.64 -29.49
C VAL A 46 -13.20 -10.84 -30.05
N ASP A 47 -13.65 -11.74 -29.19
CA ASP A 47 -14.35 -12.96 -29.58
C ASP A 47 -15.76 -12.65 -30.12
N LEU A 48 -16.52 -11.81 -29.42
CA LEU A 48 -17.88 -11.40 -29.82
C LEU A 48 -17.93 -10.65 -31.15
N LEU A 49 -16.86 -9.94 -31.50
CA LEU A 49 -16.79 -9.11 -32.71
C LEU A 49 -15.85 -9.70 -33.76
N SER A 50 -15.59 -11.00 -33.62
CA SER A 50 -14.89 -11.93 -34.52
C SER A 50 -14.42 -11.28 -35.82
N GLY A 51 -13.17 -10.79 -35.81
CA GLY A 51 -12.50 -10.23 -36.98
C GLY A 51 -12.45 -8.70 -37.04
N THR A 52 -13.16 -7.99 -36.17
CA THR A 52 -13.14 -6.52 -36.13
C THR A 52 -12.00 -5.98 -35.25
N TYR A 53 -11.75 -6.62 -34.10
CA TYR A 53 -10.70 -6.22 -33.17
C TYR A 53 -9.65 -7.32 -32.99
N VAL A 54 -8.45 -6.91 -32.63
CA VAL A 54 -7.33 -7.79 -32.34
C VAL A 54 -6.72 -7.36 -31.00
N ARG A 55 -6.46 -8.35 -30.14
CA ARG A 55 -5.73 -8.12 -28.90
C ARG A 55 -4.26 -7.81 -29.20
N SER A 56 -3.73 -6.79 -28.55
CA SER A 56 -2.30 -6.47 -28.62
C SER A 56 -1.49 -7.61 -28.03
N LYS A 57 -0.52 -8.12 -28.78
CA LYS A 57 0.50 -9.07 -28.28
C LYS A 57 1.59 -8.39 -27.47
N LYS A 58 1.73 -7.07 -27.63
CA LYS A 58 2.67 -6.28 -26.86
C LYS A 58 2.04 -5.94 -25.51
N ALA A 59 2.78 -6.15 -24.45
CA ALA A 59 2.41 -5.68 -23.13
C ALA A 59 2.41 -4.15 -23.10
N TRP A 60 1.28 -3.55 -22.72
CA TRP A 60 1.15 -2.11 -22.58
C TRP A 60 0.82 -1.75 -21.15
N ASP A 61 1.61 -0.85 -20.60
CA ASP A 61 1.50 -0.33 -19.25
C ASP A 61 1.92 1.15 -19.28
N ARG A 62 1.88 1.79 -18.11
CA ARG A 62 2.30 3.19 -17.99
C ARG A 62 3.73 3.45 -18.47
N TYR A 63 4.60 2.45 -18.44
CA TYR A 63 6.01 2.57 -18.84
C TYR A 63 6.21 2.49 -20.34
N THR A 64 5.32 1.79 -21.04
CA THR A 64 5.29 1.67 -22.50
C THR A 64 4.36 2.69 -23.18
N GLY A 65 3.77 3.60 -22.40
CA GLY A 65 3.00 4.75 -22.88
C GLY A 65 1.48 4.66 -22.70
N SER A 66 0.97 3.60 -22.04
CA SER A 66 -0.45 3.50 -21.72
C SER A 66 -0.85 4.48 -20.59
N PRO A 67 -2.10 4.97 -20.55
CA PRO A 67 -2.59 5.81 -19.46
C PRO A 67 -2.80 5.05 -18.12
N ILE A 68 -2.94 3.72 -18.16
CA ILE A 68 -3.30 2.90 -17.00
C ILE A 68 -2.45 1.63 -16.88
N GLY A 69 -2.55 0.95 -15.73
CA GLY A 69 -1.85 -0.29 -15.48
C GLY A 69 -2.52 -1.50 -16.15
N GLY A 70 -1.91 -2.67 -16.00
CA GLY A 70 -2.36 -3.92 -16.63
C GLY A 70 -1.60 -4.18 -17.91
N LEU A 71 -0.67 -5.14 -17.87
CA LEU A 71 0.20 -5.50 -19.02
C LEU A 71 -0.62 -5.98 -20.22
N ASP A 72 -1.81 -6.52 -19.96
CA ASP A 72 -2.68 -7.15 -20.93
C ASP A 72 -4.03 -6.43 -21.06
N GLY A 73 -4.84 -6.85 -22.04
CA GLY A 73 -6.21 -6.34 -22.23
C GLY A 73 -6.35 -5.15 -23.19
N TRP A 74 -5.26 -4.75 -23.85
CA TRP A 74 -5.31 -3.73 -24.89
C TRP A 74 -5.71 -4.31 -26.24
N ILE A 75 -6.64 -3.66 -26.94
CA ILE A 75 -7.13 -4.09 -28.25
C ILE A 75 -7.07 -2.95 -29.27
N TYR A 76 -6.93 -3.29 -30.55
CA TYR A 76 -6.92 -2.38 -31.69
C TYR A 76 -7.81 -2.90 -32.82
N ALA A 77 -8.29 -2.03 -33.72
CA ALA A 77 -9.10 -2.45 -34.86
C ALA A 77 -8.25 -3.14 -35.93
N LYS A 78 -8.77 -4.20 -36.56
CA LYS A 78 -8.05 -5.00 -37.56
C LYS A 78 -7.88 -4.27 -38.90
N ASP A 79 -8.81 -3.38 -39.22
CA ASP A 79 -8.93 -2.69 -40.50
C ASP A 79 -7.96 -1.51 -40.64
N ASP A 80 -8.23 -0.38 -39.97
CA ASP A 80 -7.42 0.84 -40.04
C ASP A 80 -6.50 1.00 -38.82
N GLY A 81 -6.61 0.10 -37.85
CA GLY A 81 -5.84 0.16 -36.61
C GLY A 81 -6.37 1.16 -35.60
N PHE A 82 -7.54 1.76 -35.82
CA PHE A 82 -8.14 2.75 -34.94
C PHE A 82 -9.52 2.34 -34.44
N ILE A 83 -9.73 2.52 -33.14
CA ILE A 83 -11.00 2.33 -32.46
C ILE A 83 -11.60 3.70 -32.12
N GLY A 84 -12.90 3.87 -32.35
CA GLY A 84 -13.63 5.03 -31.86
C GLY A 84 -13.74 4.98 -30.34
N GLY A 85 -13.28 6.04 -29.63
CA GLY A 85 -13.31 6.04 -28.16
C GLY A 85 -14.71 5.86 -27.57
N LYS A 86 -15.73 6.45 -28.22
CA LYS A 86 -17.15 6.28 -27.86
C LYS A 86 -17.65 4.86 -28.10
N GLU A 87 -17.19 4.22 -29.18
CA GLU A 87 -17.58 2.85 -29.51
C GLU A 87 -17.06 1.89 -28.43
N MET A 88 -15.78 2.02 -28.05
CA MET A 88 -15.22 1.22 -26.97
C MET A 88 -15.93 1.47 -25.64
N SER A 89 -16.13 2.74 -25.30
CA SER A 89 -16.80 3.14 -24.06
C SER A 89 -18.20 2.54 -23.91
N ASN A 90 -18.98 2.55 -24.99
CA ASN A 90 -20.32 1.94 -25.01
C ASN A 90 -20.26 0.41 -24.83
N LYS A 91 -19.24 -0.27 -25.38
CA LYS A 91 -19.07 -1.72 -25.21
C LYS A 91 -18.67 -2.06 -23.78
N CYS A 92 -17.66 -1.39 -23.23
CA CYS A 92 -17.19 -1.64 -21.87
C CYS A 92 -18.28 -1.41 -20.82
N SER A 93 -19.04 -0.32 -20.96
CA SER A 93 -20.10 0.03 -20.00
C SER A 93 -21.31 -0.88 -20.09
N ARG A 94 -21.80 -1.15 -21.31
CA ARG A 94 -23.02 -1.94 -21.51
C ARG A 94 -22.83 -3.41 -21.17
N ASP A 95 -21.69 -3.98 -21.55
CA ASP A 95 -21.50 -5.43 -21.52
C ASP A 95 -20.75 -5.88 -20.24
N TYR A 96 -20.02 -4.98 -19.56
CA TYR A 96 -19.16 -5.32 -18.41
C TYR A 96 -19.25 -4.36 -17.21
N ASP A 97 -20.04 -3.28 -17.28
CA ASP A 97 -20.06 -2.19 -16.29
C ASP A 97 -18.66 -1.59 -15.98
N LEU A 98 -17.79 -1.58 -17.00
CA LEU A 98 -16.44 -1.02 -16.92
C LEU A 98 -16.35 0.29 -17.71
N SER A 99 -15.41 1.14 -17.30
CA SER A 99 -15.06 2.31 -18.10
C SER A 99 -14.07 1.95 -19.21
N SER A 100 -13.90 2.78 -20.24
CA SER A 100 -12.88 2.55 -21.28
C SER A 100 -11.72 3.52 -21.18
N ARG A 101 -10.51 3.07 -21.55
CA ARG A 101 -9.34 3.92 -21.73
C ARG A 101 -8.75 3.71 -23.11
N CYS A 102 -8.40 4.81 -23.78
CA CYS A 102 -7.86 4.78 -25.12
C CYS A 102 -6.66 5.73 -25.28
N PHE A 103 -5.65 5.30 -26.03
CA PHE A 103 -4.46 6.11 -26.36
C PHE A 103 -3.86 5.73 -27.72
N ASP A 104 -2.98 6.58 -28.25
CA ASP A 104 -2.19 6.29 -29.46
C ASP A 104 -0.68 6.30 -29.11
N PRO A 105 0.02 5.15 -29.15
CA PRO A 105 1.44 5.06 -28.81
C PRO A 105 2.38 5.76 -29.81
N LYS A 106 1.89 6.18 -30.98
CA LYS A 106 2.67 6.96 -31.95
C LYS A 106 2.64 8.45 -31.68
N LEU A 107 1.71 8.94 -30.86
CA LEU A 107 1.73 10.33 -30.42
C LEU A 107 2.88 10.48 -29.42
N LYS A 108 3.84 11.36 -29.73
CA LYS A 108 5.06 11.59 -28.91
C LYS A 108 4.75 12.21 -27.54
N THR A 109 3.50 12.62 -27.32
CA THR A 109 2.94 13.13 -26.07
C THR A 109 1.89 12.13 -25.59
N GLY A 110 1.87 11.80 -24.30
CA GLY A 110 0.93 10.86 -23.68
C GLY A 110 -0.49 11.40 -23.64
N GLU A 111 -1.04 11.72 -24.82
CA GLU A 111 -2.42 12.08 -25.06
C GLU A 111 -3.26 10.81 -25.00
N TYR A 112 -4.10 10.76 -23.98
CA TYR A 112 -5.12 9.76 -23.81
C TYR A 112 -6.47 10.46 -23.67
N SER A 113 -7.56 9.72 -23.93
CA SER A 113 -8.90 10.19 -23.59
C SER A 113 -9.59 9.21 -22.67
N ASP A 114 -10.19 9.79 -21.63
CA ASP A 114 -11.06 9.09 -20.71
C ASP A 114 -12.50 9.28 -21.15
N TYR A 115 -13.24 8.18 -21.21
CA TYR A 115 -14.66 8.17 -21.51
C TYR A 115 -15.44 7.58 -20.33
N SER A 116 -16.56 8.19 -19.96
CA SER A 116 -17.49 7.73 -18.92
C SER A 116 -18.36 6.60 -19.43
N ASN A 117 -19.05 5.93 -18.53
CA ASN A 117 -19.97 4.85 -18.88
C ASN A 117 -21.12 5.30 -19.81
N ASP A 118 -21.38 6.60 -19.95
CA ASP A 118 -22.36 7.17 -20.90
C ASP A 118 -21.74 7.60 -22.26
N GLY A 119 -20.49 7.22 -22.54
CA GLY A 119 -19.80 7.51 -23.80
C GLY A 119 -19.36 8.96 -23.96
N LYS A 120 -19.49 9.80 -22.91
CA LYS A 120 -18.97 11.17 -22.91
C LYS A 120 -17.48 11.17 -22.60
N LYS A 121 -16.74 12.02 -23.30
CA LYS A 121 -15.34 12.29 -22.99
C LYS A 121 -15.28 13.06 -21.66
N ILE A 122 -14.76 12.43 -20.61
CA ILE A 122 -14.62 13.02 -19.27
C ILE A 122 -13.35 13.88 -19.19
N GLY A 123 -12.35 13.58 -20.03
CA GLY A 123 -11.12 14.37 -20.10
C GLY A 123 -10.24 13.99 -21.29
N SER A 124 -9.42 14.95 -21.72
CA SER A 124 -8.17 14.69 -22.44
C SER A 124 -7.06 15.39 -21.69
N ARG A 125 -6.00 14.66 -21.37
CA ARG A 125 -4.82 15.22 -20.72
C ARG A 125 -3.62 15.07 -21.64
N GLN A 126 -2.87 16.15 -21.82
CA GLN A 126 -1.46 16.05 -22.13
C GLN A 126 -0.75 15.79 -20.81
N THR A 127 0.02 14.70 -20.72
CA THR A 127 0.90 14.47 -19.57
C THR A 127 2.13 15.38 -19.67
N LEU A 128 1.91 16.66 -19.35
CA LEU A 128 2.91 17.52 -18.73
C LEU A 128 2.28 18.00 -17.42
N ASP A 129 2.97 17.71 -16.31
CA ASP A 129 2.65 17.99 -14.91
C ASP A 129 1.57 17.13 -14.21
N GLY A 130 2.05 16.36 -13.23
CA GLY A 130 1.27 15.55 -12.29
C GLY A 130 0.56 16.38 -11.23
N GLY A 131 -0.43 17.18 -11.62
CA GLY A 131 -1.38 17.79 -10.69
C GLY A 131 -2.69 17.00 -10.63
N LEU A 132 -3.04 16.42 -9.48
CA LEU A 132 -4.41 15.97 -9.21
C LEU A 132 -5.25 17.21 -8.84
N GLY A 133 -6.02 17.72 -9.80
CA GLY A 133 -7.06 18.71 -9.56
C GLY A 133 -8.39 18.00 -9.30
N GLY A 134 -8.88 18.07 -8.07
CA GLY A 134 -10.24 17.70 -7.70
C GLY A 134 -11.25 18.69 -8.28
N VAL A 135 -12.40 18.18 -8.71
CA VAL A 135 -13.51 18.97 -9.25
C VAL A 135 -14.29 19.55 -8.07
N GLY A 136 -14.21 20.87 -7.87
CA GLY A 136 -15.05 21.62 -6.93
C GLY A 136 -15.45 22.95 -7.56
N ALA A 137 -16.72 23.08 -7.96
CA ALA A 137 -17.26 24.32 -8.50
C ALA A 137 -17.48 25.33 -7.35
N GLN A 138 -16.78 26.47 -7.38
CA GLN A 138 -17.13 27.64 -6.58
C GLN A 138 -16.98 28.96 -7.35
N LEU A 139 -17.96 29.82 -7.11
CA LEU A 139 -18.24 31.11 -7.74
C LEU A 139 -17.12 32.15 -7.49
N LYS A 140 -16.82 32.96 -8.51
CA LYS A 140 -15.81 34.03 -8.48
C LYS A 140 -16.21 35.20 -7.57
N PRO A 141 -15.33 35.71 -6.67
CA PRO A 141 -15.45 37.06 -6.14
C PRO A 141 -14.67 38.08 -6.98
N LYS A 142 -15.25 39.29 -7.09
CA LYS A 142 -14.69 40.49 -7.74
C LYS A 142 -13.42 41.00 -7.04
N LYS A 143 -12.41 41.39 -7.83
CA LYS A 143 -11.23 42.15 -7.37
C LYS A 143 -11.61 43.61 -7.02
N PRO A 144 -11.05 44.21 -5.96
CA PRO A 144 -11.02 45.66 -5.81
C PRO A 144 -9.82 46.26 -6.56
N LYS A 145 -10.05 47.48 -7.08
CA LYS A 145 -9.05 48.37 -7.67
C LYS A 145 -8.17 48.98 -6.58
N SER A 146 -6.87 49.06 -6.80
CA SER A 146 -6.02 50.07 -6.17
C SER A 146 -5.28 50.88 -7.24
N LYS A 147 -5.22 52.19 -6.99
CA LYS A 147 -4.60 53.24 -7.81
C LYS A 147 -3.23 53.58 -7.21
N GLY A 148 -2.29 53.94 -8.09
CA GLY A 148 -1.44 55.12 -7.92
C GLY A 148 0.01 54.90 -7.51
N GLY A 149 0.92 55.55 -8.25
CA GLY A 149 2.31 55.79 -7.86
C GLY A 149 3.27 55.71 -9.05
N GLY A 150 3.66 56.87 -9.59
CA GLY A 150 4.59 57.00 -10.73
C GLY A 150 6.04 57.30 -10.31
N GLY A 151 6.94 57.28 -11.29
CA GLY A 151 8.28 57.87 -11.21
C GLY A 151 9.39 56.99 -11.78
N GLY A 152 10.11 57.50 -12.79
CA GLY A 152 11.49 57.12 -13.08
C GLY A 152 11.72 56.46 -14.45
N ASP A 153 12.13 57.27 -15.42
CA ASP A 153 12.66 56.86 -16.71
C ASP A 153 14.06 56.25 -16.58
N ASP A 154 14.20 54.98 -17.00
CA ASP A 154 15.40 54.40 -17.61
C ASP A 154 14.98 53.05 -18.26
N PRO A 155 15.25 52.80 -19.56
CA PRO A 155 14.90 51.53 -20.18
C PRO A 155 15.83 50.41 -19.67
N PRO A 156 15.31 49.31 -19.09
CA PRO A 156 16.14 48.18 -18.72
C PRO A 156 16.64 47.46 -19.99
N PRO A 157 17.84 46.87 -19.97
CA PRO A 157 18.33 46.08 -21.09
C PRO A 157 17.36 44.93 -21.36
N ALA A 158 17.12 44.69 -22.66
CA ALA A 158 16.19 43.68 -23.15
C ALA A 158 16.35 42.36 -22.40
N ARG A 159 15.31 41.99 -21.63
CA ARG A 159 15.14 40.64 -21.09
C ARG A 159 15.04 39.71 -22.30
N THR A 160 16.10 38.94 -22.55
CA THR A 160 15.97 37.74 -23.35
C THR A 160 15.06 36.81 -22.56
N ASP A 161 13.86 36.59 -23.08
CA ASP A 161 12.96 35.53 -22.63
C ASP A 161 13.63 34.19 -22.94
N GLY A 162 14.58 33.82 -22.09
CA GLY A 162 15.14 32.49 -22.00
C GLY A 162 14.01 31.56 -21.61
N LYS A 163 13.28 31.09 -22.61
CA LYS A 163 12.42 29.92 -22.51
C LYS A 163 13.36 28.79 -22.10
N TRP A 164 13.44 28.52 -20.79
CA TRP A 164 14.14 27.36 -20.27
C TRP A 164 13.40 26.16 -20.85
N ILE A 165 13.92 25.64 -21.95
CA ILE A 165 13.55 24.34 -22.47
C ILE A 165 14.01 23.39 -21.36
N GLN A 166 13.07 22.94 -20.51
CA GLN A 166 13.27 21.71 -19.75
C GLN A 166 13.62 20.66 -20.80
N SER A 167 14.90 20.34 -20.92
CA SER A 167 15.36 19.46 -21.99
C SER A 167 14.63 18.12 -21.83
N ASP A 168 14.27 17.49 -22.94
CA ASP A 168 13.62 16.17 -22.97
C ASP A 168 14.36 15.13 -22.09
N GLN A 169 15.65 15.34 -21.80
CA GLN A 169 16.42 14.51 -20.89
C GLN A 169 15.97 14.62 -19.42
N PHE A 170 15.58 15.80 -18.94
CA PHE A 170 15.05 15.98 -17.58
C PHE A 170 13.68 15.30 -17.40
N VAL A 171 12.80 15.39 -18.40
CA VAL A 171 11.47 14.73 -18.38
C VAL A 171 11.61 13.20 -18.40
N ARG A 172 12.56 12.67 -19.17
CA ARG A 172 12.86 11.22 -19.18
C ARG A 172 13.43 10.74 -17.85
N MET A 173 14.25 11.56 -17.21
CA MET A 173 14.85 11.23 -15.91
C MET A 173 13.83 11.22 -14.76
N ASP A 174 12.87 12.14 -14.75
CA ASP A 174 11.77 12.13 -13.77
C ASP A 174 10.96 10.83 -13.85
N ARG A 175 10.67 10.37 -15.07
CA ARG A 175 9.99 9.09 -15.30
C ARG A 175 10.83 7.91 -14.85
N LEU A 176 12.15 7.95 -15.05
CA LEU A 176 13.06 6.89 -14.62
C LEU A 176 13.16 6.80 -13.09
N ILE A 177 13.30 7.93 -12.38
CA ILE A 177 13.37 7.97 -10.92
C ILE A 177 12.05 7.46 -10.32
N GLN A 178 10.90 7.93 -10.84
CA GLN A 178 9.61 7.45 -10.36
C GLN A 178 9.38 5.97 -10.72
N ALA A 179 9.87 5.49 -11.86
CA ALA A 179 9.80 4.07 -12.20
C ALA A 179 10.62 3.21 -11.25
N ILE A 180 11.87 3.60 -10.94
CA ILE A 180 12.71 2.93 -9.95
C ILE A 180 11.98 2.84 -8.61
N VAL A 181 11.38 3.94 -8.17
CA VAL A 181 10.61 3.98 -6.94
C VAL A 181 9.42 3.04 -7.06
N ASN A 182 8.64 3.09 -8.13
CA ASN A 182 7.45 2.25 -8.28
C ASN A 182 7.76 0.75 -8.37
N TYR A 183 8.88 0.36 -8.96
CA TYR A 183 9.30 -1.03 -9.08
C TYR A 183 10.06 -1.55 -7.87
N SER A 184 10.60 -0.68 -7.01
CA SER A 184 11.28 -1.13 -5.81
C SER A 184 10.32 -1.85 -4.88
N LYS A 185 10.84 -2.84 -4.14
CA LYS A 185 10.10 -3.54 -3.10
C LYS A 185 10.75 -3.29 -1.76
N ILE A 186 9.94 -3.22 -0.71
CA ILE A 186 10.43 -3.17 0.67
C ILE A 186 10.12 -4.51 1.30
N GLU A 187 11.16 -5.20 1.73
CA GLU A 187 11.08 -6.42 2.52
C GLU A 187 11.44 -6.06 3.96
N VAL A 188 10.58 -6.41 4.93
CA VAL A 188 10.90 -6.22 6.35
C VAL A 188 11.77 -7.39 6.80
N ILE A 189 12.96 -7.09 7.35
CA ILE A 189 13.90 -8.08 7.87
C ILE A 189 13.66 -8.33 9.36
N SER A 190 13.39 -7.26 10.10
CA SER A 190 13.00 -7.30 11.52
C SER A 190 12.08 -6.12 11.85
N TYR A 191 11.17 -6.36 12.78
CA TYR A 191 10.31 -5.33 13.36
C TYR A 191 10.12 -5.64 14.84
N ASP A 192 10.72 -4.82 15.70
CA ASP A 192 10.63 -4.94 17.15
C ASP A 192 9.70 -3.86 17.71
N ILE A 193 8.82 -4.24 18.64
CA ILE A 193 7.95 -3.34 19.43
C ILE A 193 8.26 -3.59 20.91
N SER A 194 8.65 -2.55 21.63
CA SER A 194 8.97 -2.61 23.06
C SER A 194 8.54 -1.34 23.81
N GLU A 195 8.74 -1.33 25.13
CA GLU A 195 8.55 -0.16 26.00
C GLU A 195 7.18 0.54 25.79
N ALA A 196 6.12 -0.26 25.84
CA ALA A 196 4.76 0.22 25.68
C ALA A 196 4.36 1.23 26.78
N THR A 197 3.67 2.29 26.38
CA THR A 197 2.99 3.23 27.30
C THR A 197 1.50 3.27 26.98
N ALA A 198 0.74 4.22 27.55
CA ALA A 198 -0.65 4.44 27.16
C ALA A 198 -0.82 4.90 25.71
N THR A 199 0.17 5.62 25.15
CA THR A 199 0.04 6.32 23.86
C THR A 199 1.26 6.16 22.96
N SER A 200 2.28 5.41 23.39
CA SER A 200 3.54 5.28 22.64
C SER A 200 4.14 3.87 22.79
N PHE A 201 5.16 3.61 21.99
CA PHE A 201 6.05 2.46 22.10
C PHE A 201 7.43 2.81 21.52
N VAL A 202 8.44 1.99 21.79
CA VAL A 202 9.74 2.04 21.11
C VAL A 202 9.76 0.99 20.02
N THR A 203 10.33 1.33 18.86
CA THR A 203 10.47 0.37 17.76
C THR A 203 11.84 0.41 17.10
N SER A 204 12.25 -0.75 16.64
CA SER A 204 13.37 -0.92 15.72
C SER A 204 12.87 -1.67 14.49
N ILE A 205 13.17 -1.15 13.31
CA ILE A 205 12.75 -1.75 12.03
C ILE A 205 13.97 -1.81 11.12
N GLU A 206 14.29 -3.01 10.64
CA GLU A 206 15.22 -3.20 9.54
C GLU A 206 14.45 -3.62 8.30
N GLY A 207 14.61 -2.88 7.22
CA GLY A 207 13.99 -3.17 5.93
C GLY A 207 15.01 -3.17 4.81
N ARG A 208 14.79 -4.00 3.79
CA ARG A 208 15.58 -4.03 2.57
C ARG A 208 14.77 -3.52 1.39
N ILE A 209 15.27 -2.47 0.75
CA ILE A 209 14.81 -2.04 -0.56
C ILE A 209 15.52 -2.88 -1.61
N THR A 210 14.76 -3.56 -2.46
CA THR A 210 15.27 -4.23 -3.68
C THR A 210 14.71 -3.57 -4.93
N GLY A 211 15.29 -3.83 -6.10
CA GLY A 211 14.80 -3.27 -7.36
C GLY A 211 15.07 -1.76 -7.53
N ALA A 212 16.07 -1.22 -6.84
CA ALA A 212 16.48 0.18 -6.88
C ALA A 212 17.13 0.62 -8.22
N GLY A 213 17.30 -0.29 -9.18
CA GLY A 213 17.95 -0.02 -10.46
C GLY A 213 19.47 0.11 -10.35
N PRO A 214 20.19 0.32 -11.46
CA PRO A 214 21.66 0.23 -11.52
C PRO A 214 22.40 1.47 -10.99
N VAL A 215 21.73 2.31 -10.19
CA VAL A 215 22.24 3.63 -9.82
C VAL A 215 22.60 3.71 -8.34
N TYR A 216 23.73 4.36 -8.06
CA TYR A 216 24.08 4.78 -6.70
C TYR A 216 23.35 6.07 -6.34
N GLY A 217 22.91 6.18 -5.10
CA GLY A 217 22.24 7.37 -4.61
C GLY A 217 22.02 7.37 -3.11
N SER A 218 21.21 8.31 -2.65
CA SER A 218 20.73 8.34 -1.27
C SER A 218 19.29 8.82 -1.20
N ILE A 219 18.52 8.22 -0.31
CA ILE A 219 17.24 8.74 0.15
C ILE A 219 17.55 9.59 1.37
N LEU A 220 17.18 10.87 1.35
CA LEU A 220 17.40 11.74 2.50
C LEU A 220 16.37 11.46 3.60
N ALA A 221 16.74 11.79 4.83
CA ALA A 221 15.92 11.62 6.01
C ALA A 221 14.55 12.29 5.83
N MET A 222 13.52 11.58 6.25
CA MET A 222 12.13 11.98 5.98
C MET A 222 11.16 11.32 6.97
N PRO A 223 10.02 11.97 7.25
CA PRO A 223 8.91 11.31 7.91
C PRO A 223 8.21 10.34 6.95
N VAL A 224 7.81 9.18 7.46
CA VAL A 224 7.06 8.15 6.73
C VAL A 224 5.88 7.70 7.58
N ASP A 225 4.68 7.74 7.01
CA ASP A 225 3.48 7.26 7.68
C ASP A 225 3.42 5.74 7.63
N ALA A 226 3.20 5.13 8.80
CA ALA A 226 2.95 3.70 8.93
C ALA A 226 1.43 3.46 8.90
N ILE A 227 1.00 2.69 7.91
CA ILE A 227 -0.40 2.41 7.61
C ILE A 227 -0.63 0.91 7.73
N GLY A 228 -1.48 0.51 8.69
CA GLY A 228 -1.90 -0.87 8.90
C GLY A 228 -3.26 -1.16 8.24
N PRO A 229 -3.87 -2.32 8.55
CA PRO A 229 -5.13 -2.76 7.95
C PRO A 229 -6.32 -1.82 8.18
N ALA A 230 -6.31 -1.09 9.31
CA ALA A 230 -7.36 -0.15 9.67
C ALA A 230 -6.97 1.33 9.48
N GLY A 231 -5.86 1.61 8.80
CA GLY A 231 -5.42 2.96 8.47
C GLY A 231 -4.08 3.37 9.09
N LYS A 232 -3.77 4.67 9.02
CA LYS A 232 -2.55 5.25 9.57
C LYS A 232 -2.58 5.18 11.09
N PHE A 233 -1.51 4.66 11.70
CA PHE A 233 -1.40 4.61 13.16
C PHE A 233 -0.17 5.35 13.70
N ALA A 234 0.83 5.63 12.88
CA ALA A 234 2.06 6.32 13.32
C ALA A 234 2.76 7.07 12.18
N THR A 235 3.72 7.91 12.56
CA THR A 235 4.73 8.49 11.66
C THR A 235 6.12 8.13 12.17
N LEU A 236 6.88 7.43 11.33
CA LEU A 236 8.25 7.01 11.54
C LEU A 236 9.22 8.08 11.03
N ALA A 237 10.42 8.18 11.61
CA ALA A 237 11.49 9.00 11.06
C ALA A 237 12.54 8.09 10.44
N VAL A 238 12.60 8.10 9.11
CA VAL A 238 13.60 7.33 8.37
C VAL A 238 14.85 8.19 8.21
N SER A 239 16.01 7.61 8.50
CA SER A 239 17.31 8.26 8.40
C SER A 239 17.83 8.29 6.94
N ASP A 240 18.88 9.09 6.71
CA ASP A 240 19.58 9.10 5.43
C ASP A 240 20.02 7.68 5.03
N THR A 241 19.51 7.19 3.92
CA THR A 241 19.73 5.81 3.45
C THR A 241 20.55 5.84 2.16
N LYS A 242 21.67 5.13 2.13
CA LYS A 242 22.48 4.97 0.90
C LYS A 242 21.89 3.87 0.03
N MET A 243 21.77 4.14 -1.26
CA MET A 243 21.30 3.21 -2.29
C MET A 243 22.47 2.76 -3.16
N THR A 244 22.51 1.47 -3.46
CA THR A 244 23.43 0.83 -4.40
C THR A 244 22.64 0.10 -5.50
N PRO A 245 23.31 -0.38 -6.57
CA PRO A 245 22.67 -1.22 -7.57
C PRO A 245 21.99 -2.49 -7.04
N SER A 246 22.45 -3.00 -5.89
CA SER A 246 21.87 -4.17 -5.23
C SER A 246 20.69 -3.84 -4.32
N GLY A 247 20.40 -2.56 -4.07
CA GLY A 247 19.32 -2.13 -3.18
C GLY A 247 19.77 -1.16 -2.11
N ALA A 248 19.05 -1.13 -1.00
CA ALA A 248 19.40 -0.35 0.18
C ALA A 248 18.86 -1.03 1.44
N THR A 249 19.51 -0.78 2.58
CA THR A 249 18.97 -1.15 3.90
C THR A 249 18.46 0.11 4.58
N ILE A 250 17.20 0.10 4.99
CA ILE A 250 16.62 1.11 5.86
C ILE A 250 16.71 0.57 7.29
N SER A 251 17.18 1.40 8.21
CA SER A 251 17.22 1.07 9.63
C SER A 251 16.62 2.21 10.45
N ILE A 252 15.60 1.87 11.22
CA ILE A 252 15.04 2.67 12.31
C ILE A 252 15.46 1.95 13.59
N ILE A 253 16.12 2.65 14.52
CA ILE A 253 16.71 2.03 15.70
C ILE A 253 16.19 2.76 16.93
N ASN A 254 15.55 2.03 17.84
CA ASN A 254 15.07 2.49 19.15
C ASN A 254 14.30 3.81 19.06
N GLN A 255 13.46 3.95 18.04
CA GLN A 255 12.68 5.16 17.85
C GLN A 255 11.44 5.08 18.73
N LYS A 256 11.26 6.08 19.60
CA LYS A 256 9.97 6.28 20.29
C LYS A 256 8.93 6.78 19.29
N ILE A 257 7.82 6.05 19.19
CA ILE A 257 6.69 6.32 18.30
C ILE A 257 5.47 6.70 19.13
N GLU A 258 4.88 7.86 18.82
CA GLU A 258 3.57 8.25 19.33
C GLU A 258 2.48 7.65 18.44
N ILE A 259 1.49 7.01 19.07
CA ILE A 259 0.36 6.39 18.40
C ILE A 259 -0.65 7.49 18.06
N THR A 260 -0.87 7.67 16.76
CA THR A 260 -1.78 8.70 16.23
C THR A 260 -3.23 8.24 16.13
N ASP A 261 -3.44 6.93 15.98
CA ASP A 261 -4.74 6.28 16.02
C ASP A 261 -4.59 4.91 16.72
N MET A 262 -5.12 4.83 17.95
CA MET A 262 -5.04 3.61 18.77
C MET A 262 -5.86 2.46 18.19
N THR A 263 -6.98 2.75 17.53
CA THR A 263 -7.80 1.70 16.91
C THR A 263 -7.07 1.09 15.73
N ALA A 264 -6.47 1.93 14.88
CA ALA A 264 -5.67 1.47 13.76
C ALA A 264 -4.42 0.70 14.22
N PHE A 265 -3.76 1.17 15.30
CA PHE A 265 -2.61 0.50 15.89
C PHE A 265 -2.98 -0.89 16.46
N LEU A 266 -4.04 -0.99 17.27
CA LEU A 266 -4.47 -2.28 17.83
C LEU A 266 -4.92 -3.25 16.74
N ALA A 267 -5.51 -2.77 15.65
CA ALA A 267 -5.82 -3.62 14.50
C ALA A 267 -4.55 -4.16 13.82
N PHE A 268 -3.49 -3.34 13.72
CA PHE A 268 -2.19 -3.78 13.22
C PHE A 268 -1.54 -4.83 14.15
N VAL A 269 -1.51 -4.58 15.46
CA VAL A 269 -0.99 -5.54 16.45
C VAL A 269 -1.79 -6.84 16.44
N LYS A 270 -3.12 -6.77 16.34
CA LYS A 270 -3.98 -7.94 16.19
C LYS A 270 -3.61 -8.77 14.97
N ALA A 271 -3.42 -8.11 13.82
CA ALA A 271 -3.05 -8.78 12.58
C ALA A 271 -1.66 -9.45 12.69
N ILE A 272 -0.69 -8.84 13.37
CA ILE A 272 0.58 -9.51 13.68
C ILE A 272 0.33 -10.79 14.47
N MET A 273 -0.51 -10.76 15.50
CA MET A 273 -0.69 -11.91 16.40
C MET A 273 -1.54 -13.04 15.82
N GLN A 274 -2.47 -12.73 14.91
CA GLN A 274 -3.54 -13.66 14.51
C GLN A 274 -3.51 -14.08 13.05
N ASP A 275 -2.81 -13.35 12.18
CA ASP A 275 -2.76 -13.64 10.74
C ASP A 275 -1.41 -14.23 10.32
N ASP A 276 -1.37 -14.88 9.15
CA ASP A 276 -0.12 -15.40 8.57
C ASP A 276 0.77 -14.24 8.07
N THR A 277 0.12 -13.20 7.55
CA THR A 277 0.75 -11.99 7.04
C THR A 277 -0.07 -10.77 7.46
N CYS A 278 0.61 -9.66 7.68
CA CYS A 278 0.04 -8.38 8.07
C CYS A 278 0.40 -7.32 7.03
N GLY A 279 -0.61 -6.62 6.53
CA GLY A 279 -0.42 -5.49 5.63
C GLY A 279 0.11 -4.27 6.37
N LEU A 280 1.39 -3.96 6.18
CA LEU A 280 1.99 -2.67 6.51
C LEU A 280 2.30 -1.93 5.21
N SER A 281 1.92 -0.66 5.13
CA SER A 281 2.28 0.22 4.03
C SER A 281 3.00 1.45 4.58
N LEU A 282 4.08 1.81 3.91
CA LEU A 282 4.90 2.98 4.20
C LEU A 282 4.58 4.06 3.18
N PHE A 283 4.04 5.19 3.66
CA PHE A 283 3.68 6.33 2.82
C PHE A 283 4.53 7.55 3.12
N ALA A 284 5.10 8.17 2.11
CA ALA A 284 5.76 9.46 2.24
C ALA A 284 5.25 10.43 1.17
N LYS A 285 4.63 11.52 1.63
CA LYS A 285 4.16 12.61 0.75
C LYS A 285 5.31 13.34 0.05
N SER A 286 6.49 13.37 0.67
CA SER A 286 7.66 14.08 0.16
C SER A 286 8.95 13.39 0.61
N ALA A 287 9.46 12.52 -0.24
CA ALA A 287 10.76 11.87 -0.11
C ALA A 287 11.77 12.52 -1.05
N THR A 288 12.98 12.83 -0.57
CA THR A 288 14.03 13.37 -1.46
C THR A 288 15.02 12.28 -1.81
N ILE A 289 15.19 12.00 -3.11
CA ILE A 289 16.24 11.14 -3.64
C ILE A 289 17.35 11.99 -4.25
N LYS A 290 18.60 11.64 -3.95
CA LYS A 290 19.81 12.19 -4.57
C LYS A 290 20.53 11.10 -5.35
N ALA A 291 20.62 11.22 -6.67
CA ALA A 291 21.35 10.29 -7.53
C ALA A 291 21.88 11.02 -8.76
N LEU A 292 23.06 10.62 -9.27
CA LEU A 292 23.65 11.20 -10.50
C LEU A 292 23.70 12.74 -10.52
N MET A 293 24.12 13.35 -9.40
CA MET A 293 24.15 14.82 -9.19
C MET A 293 22.78 15.53 -9.24
N ILE A 294 21.68 14.77 -9.27
CA ILE A 294 20.32 15.29 -9.29
C ILE A 294 19.64 15.02 -7.96
N ARG A 295 18.84 16.00 -7.52
CA ARG A 295 17.99 15.91 -6.32
C ARG A 295 16.54 16.01 -6.78
N LYS A 296 15.72 15.02 -6.40
CA LYS A 296 14.30 15.00 -6.75
C LYS A 296 13.44 14.68 -5.54
N THR A 297 12.34 15.41 -5.41
CA THR A 297 11.28 15.09 -4.44
C THR A 297 10.21 14.26 -5.12
N ILE A 298 9.80 13.19 -4.46
CA ILE A 298 8.80 12.24 -4.93
C ILE A 298 7.80 11.93 -3.82
N GLU A 299 6.64 11.41 -4.22
CA GLU A 299 5.70 10.75 -3.32
C GLU A 299 5.81 9.24 -3.54
N PHE A 300 5.70 8.46 -2.46
CA PHE A 300 5.58 7.01 -2.57
C PHE A 300 4.60 6.43 -1.55
N SER A 301 3.99 5.31 -1.93
CA SER A 301 3.29 4.38 -1.04
C SER A 301 3.82 3.00 -1.33
N LYS A 302 4.39 2.33 -0.33
CA LYS A 302 5.04 1.03 -0.50
C LYS A 302 4.51 0.01 0.49
N PRO A 303 3.95 -1.12 0.00
CA PRO A 303 3.69 -2.25 0.87
C PRO A 303 5.03 -2.78 1.38
N ALA A 304 5.05 -3.09 2.67
CA ALA A 304 6.14 -3.72 3.39
C ALA A 304 5.50 -4.90 4.12
N GLU A 305 5.43 -6.06 3.47
CA GLU A 305 4.74 -7.22 4.02
C GLU A 305 5.43 -7.68 5.32
N VAL A 306 4.63 -7.92 6.35
CA VAL A 306 5.08 -8.37 7.67
C VAL A 306 4.54 -9.77 7.91
N VAL A 307 5.41 -10.74 8.22
CA VAL A 307 4.96 -12.09 8.61
C VAL A 307 4.36 -12.03 10.01
N GLY A 308 3.13 -12.51 10.19
CA GLY A 308 2.47 -12.58 11.49
C GLY A 308 2.89 -13.81 12.31
N TRP A 309 2.14 -14.10 13.37
CA TRP A 309 2.40 -15.17 14.35
C TRP A 309 1.38 -16.30 14.27
N LYS A 310 0.51 -16.31 13.26
CA LYS A 310 -0.35 -17.47 13.06
C LYS A 310 0.50 -18.72 12.87
N GLY A 311 0.19 -19.76 13.65
CA GLY A 311 1.00 -20.98 13.70
C GLY A 311 2.20 -20.92 14.66
N LEU A 312 2.27 -19.92 15.55
CA LEU A 312 3.24 -19.90 16.65
C LEU A 312 3.26 -21.24 17.38
N ASN A 313 4.45 -21.79 17.58
CA ASN A 313 4.61 -23.04 18.33
C ASN A 313 4.97 -22.71 19.78
N ALA A 314 4.23 -23.26 20.72
CA ALA A 314 4.54 -23.14 22.13
C ALA A 314 4.46 -24.48 22.85
N GLY A 315 5.21 -24.61 23.93
CA GLY A 315 5.24 -25.81 24.75
C GLY A 315 5.56 -25.49 26.21
N LEU A 316 5.06 -26.34 27.11
CA LEU A 316 5.36 -26.26 28.53
C LEU A 316 6.52 -27.22 28.80
N VAL A 317 7.70 -26.68 29.10
CA VAL A 317 8.95 -27.48 29.13
C VAL A 317 9.46 -27.79 30.53
N SER A 318 9.00 -27.04 31.53
CA SER A 318 9.35 -27.29 32.93
C SER A 318 8.23 -26.84 33.85
N PHE A 319 7.94 -27.66 34.87
CA PHE A 319 7.00 -27.34 35.94
C PHE A 319 7.69 -27.47 37.28
N LYS A 320 7.53 -26.46 38.12
CA LYS A 320 7.92 -26.45 39.52
C LYS A 320 6.74 -25.94 40.34
N PRO A 321 6.66 -26.20 41.65
CA PRO A 321 5.60 -25.64 42.49
C PRO A 321 5.50 -24.12 42.30
N GLY A 322 4.34 -23.64 41.81
CA GLY A 322 4.06 -22.23 41.55
C GLY A 322 4.73 -21.61 40.31
N LYS A 323 5.52 -22.36 39.54
CA LYS A 323 6.25 -21.85 38.35
C LYS A 323 6.14 -22.78 37.14
N VAL A 324 6.05 -22.20 35.95
CA VAL A 324 6.09 -22.93 34.67
C VAL A 324 7.02 -22.22 33.69
N VAL A 325 7.76 -22.98 32.90
CA VAL A 325 8.55 -22.45 31.78
C VAL A 325 7.81 -22.73 30.47
N VAL A 326 7.44 -21.66 29.78
CA VAL A 326 6.83 -21.70 28.45
C VAL A 326 7.92 -21.47 27.42
N LYS A 327 8.11 -22.45 26.54
CA LYS A 327 8.90 -22.30 25.31
C LYS A 327 8.01 -21.74 24.22
N ILE A 328 8.49 -20.73 23.49
CA ILE A 328 7.83 -20.18 22.30
C ILE A 328 8.85 -20.19 21.15
N ASP A 329 8.46 -20.72 20.01
CA ASP A 329 9.23 -20.73 18.77
C ASP A 329 8.48 -19.97 17.68
N SER A 330 9.05 -18.85 17.23
CA SER A 330 8.49 -17.98 16.19
C SER A 330 9.42 -17.90 14.99
N SER A 331 8.91 -18.22 13.81
CA SER A 331 9.62 -17.95 12.55
C SER A 331 9.46 -16.50 12.05
N SER A 332 8.61 -15.71 12.71
CA SER A 332 8.29 -14.34 12.29
C SER A 332 9.49 -13.41 12.42
N GLN A 333 9.54 -12.40 11.54
CA GLN A 333 10.45 -11.26 11.65
C GLN A 333 10.00 -10.21 12.68
N THR A 334 8.82 -10.40 13.28
CA THR A 334 8.28 -9.48 14.29
C THR A 334 8.59 -9.95 15.70
N SER A 335 8.93 -9.00 16.55
CA SER A 335 9.09 -9.17 17.99
C SER A 335 8.18 -8.17 18.72
N ILE A 336 7.43 -8.64 19.71
CA ILE A 336 6.67 -7.74 20.60
C ILE A 336 6.95 -8.14 22.04
N ASP A 337 7.41 -7.16 22.81
CA ASP A 337 7.47 -7.23 24.26
C ASP A 337 6.08 -6.95 24.83
N LEU A 338 5.46 -8.01 25.36
CA LEU A 338 4.14 -7.97 25.97
C LEU A 338 4.20 -7.57 27.45
N GLY A 339 5.39 -7.30 27.98
CA GLY A 339 5.62 -6.95 29.37
C GLY A 339 5.12 -8.03 30.32
N VAL A 340 4.60 -7.60 31.48
CA VAL A 340 3.93 -8.52 32.42
C VAL A 340 2.57 -8.91 31.84
N ALA A 341 2.49 -10.12 31.28
CA ALA A 341 1.28 -10.70 30.74
C ALA A 341 0.54 -11.52 31.80
N ASN A 342 -0.80 -11.45 31.77
CA ASN A 342 -1.66 -12.42 32.45
C ASN A 342 -2.32 -13.29 31.39
N LEU A 343 -2.09 -14.59 31.51
CA LEU A 343 -2.61 -15.60 30.61
C LEU A 343 -3.53 -16.55 31.37
N GLU A 344 -4.44 -17.16 30.65
CA GLU A 344 -5.20 -18.32 31.10
C GLU A 344 -4.81 -19.54 30.27
N MET A 345 -4.61 -20.66 30.94
CA MET A 345 -4.60 -21.97 30.30
C MET A 345 -6.03 -22.48 30.27
N GLN A 346 -6.60 -22.61 29.09
CA GLN A 346 -7.99 -22.99 28.87
C GLN A 346 -8.09 -24.37 28.21
N ASP A 347 -9.11 -25.12 28.60
CA ASP A 347 -9.49 -26.35 27.90
C ASP A 347 -10.16 -26.05 26.54
N LYS A 348 -10.53 -27.10 25.81
CA LYS A 348 -11.23 -27.01 24.52
C LYS A 348 -12.58 -26.29 24.59
N ASP A 349 -13.19 -26.23 25.77
CA ASP A 349 -14.50 -25.60 26.01
C ASP A 349 -14.34 -24.13 26.46
N GLY A 350 -13.09 -23.62 26.52
CA GLY A 350 -12.75 -22.27 26.95
C GLY A 350 -12.78 -22.09 28.47
N ARG A 351 -12.84 -23.18 29.25
CA ARG A 351 -12.83 -23.10 30.72
C ARG A 351 -11.40 -22.94 31.21
N ALA A 352 -11.17 -21.93 32.06
CA ALA A 352 -9.86 -21.68 32.65
C ALA A 352 -9.47 -22.80 33.64
N LEU A 353 -8.33 -23.43 33.39
CA LEU A 353 -7.72 -24.47 34.22
C LEU A 353 -6.66 -23.89 35.17
N ALA A 354 -5.91 -22.90 34.68
CA ALA A 354 -4.91 -22.19 35.46
C ALA A 354 -4.72 -20.76 34.95
N ARG A 355 -4.17 -19.92 35.81
CA ARG A 355 -3.72 -18.57 35.49
C ARG A 355 -2.20 -18.52 35.51
N LEU A 356 -1.62 -17.84 34.52
CA LEU A 356 -0.20 -17.65 34.41
C LEU A 356 0.12 -16.15 34.39
N THR A 357 1.14 -15.73 35.13
CA THR A 357 1.58 -14.33 35.16
C THR A 357 3.10 -14.24 35.08
N GLY A 358 3.62 -13.36 34.22
CA GLY A 358 5.06 -13.13 34.13
C GLY A 358 5.43 -12.28 32.93
N GLN A 359 6.73 -12.02 32.78
CA GLN A 359 7.24 -11.31 31.60
C GLN A 359 7.09 -12.21 30.37
N LEU A 360 6.56 -11.65 29.28
CA LEU A 360 6.38 -12.36 28.03
C LEU A 360 6.89 -11.50 26.87
N LYS A 361 7.81 -12.06 26.10
CA LYS A 361 8.32 -11.44 24.88
C LYS A 361 8.39 -12.49 23.78
N VAL A 362 7.65 -12.28 22.70
CA VAL A 362 7.72 -13.19 21.55
C VAL A 362 8.72 -12.58 20.58
N GLU A 363 9.77 -13.33 20.26
CA GLU A 363 10.83 -12.92 19.35
C GLU A 363 11.10 -14.02 18.33
N LYS A 364 11.84 -13.69 17.27
CA LYS A 364 12.28 -14.67 16.28
C LYS A 364 13.16 -15.75 16.92
N GLY A 365 12.86 -17.01 16.59
CA GLY A 365 13.52 -18.20 17.09
C GLY A 365 12.92 -18.72 18.39
N GLU A 366 13.69 -19.55 19.09
CA GLU A 366 13.28 -20.18 20.34
C GLU A 366 13.54 -19.25 21.53
N THR A 367 12.50 -19.01 22.33
CA THR A 367 12.55 -18.24 23.58
C THR A 367 11.93 -19.03 24.73
N PHE A 368 12.33 -18.72 25.97
CA PHE A 368 11.88 -19.40 27.19
C PHE A 368 11.45 -18.36 28.22
N HIS A 369 10.22 -18.52 28.73
CA HIS A 369 9.60 -17.58 29.65
C HIS A 369 9.18 -18.29 30.93
N GLU A 370 9.73 -17.87 32.07
CA GLU A 370 9.30 -18.38 33.38
C GLU A 370 8.12 -17.55 33.88
N LEU A 371 6.98 -18.21 34.10
CA LEU A 371 5.73 -17.61 34.56
C LEU A 371 5.33 -18.21 35.91
N ASP A 372 4.74 -17.37 36.77
CA ASP A 372 3.99 -17.82 37.94
C ASP A 372 2.73 -18.55 37.47
N ILE A 373 2.40 -19.70 38.07
CA ILE A 373 1.20 -20.47 37.74
C ILE A 373 0.34 -20.69 38.98
N SER A 374 -0.97 -20.56 38.83
CA SER A 374 -1.97 -20.86 39.85
C SER A 374 -3.17 -21.59 39.24
N PHE A 375 -3.43 -22.82 39.68
CA PHE A 375 -4.58 -23.61 39.21
C PHE A 375 -5.89 -23.09 39.79
N VAL A 376 -6.98 -23.20 39.01
CA VAL A 376 -8.31 -22.78 39.44
C VAL A 376 -8.90 -23.87 40.38
N PRO A 377 -9.22 -23.54 41.65
CA PRO A 377 -9.74 -24.53 42.59
C PRO A 377 -11.08 -25.10 42.15
N GLY A 378 -11.29 -26.40 42.39
CA GLY A 378 -12.58 -27.08 42.16
C GLY A 378 -12.89 -27.38 40.70
N VAL A 379 -11.96 -27.13 39.78
CA VAL A 379 -12.09 -27.52 38.36
C VAL A 379 -11.45 -28.90 38.18
N GLU A 380 -12.29 -29.95 38.11
CA GLU A 380 -11.84 -31.23 37.58
C GLU A 380 -11.56 -31.05 36.09
N SER A 381 -10.29 -30.86 35.74
CA SER A 381 -9.91 -30.54 34.36
C SER A 381 -10.29 -31.67 33.39
N GLY A 382 -10.24 -32.93 33.86
CA GLY A 382 -10.37 -34.11 33.00
C GLY A 382 -9.27 -34.21 31.92
N VAL A 383 -8.32 -33.26 31.94
CA VAL A 383 -7.23 -33.11 30.99
C VAL A 383 -6.17 -34.15 31.28
N LYS A 384 -5.68 -34.80 30.23
CA LYS A 384 -4.68 -35.84 30.28
C LYS A 384 -3.39 -35.36 29.61
N ALA A 385 -2.29 -36.00 29.95
CA ALA A 385 -1.04 -35.80 29.22
C ALA A 385 -1.26 -36.15 27.74
N GLY A 386 -0.80 -35.26 26.85
CA GLY A 386 -1.01 -35.33 25.41
C GLY A 386 -2.21 -34.53 24.90
N ASP A 387 -3.10 -34.07 25.78
CA ASP A 387 -4.19 -33.17 25.38
C ASP A 387 -3.63 -31.80 24.99
N VAL A 388 -4.35 -31.10 24.11
CA VAL A 388 -4.04 -29.73 23.70
C VAL A 388 -4.89 -28.77 24.52
N VAL A 389 -4.24 -27.81 25.15
CA VAL A 389 -4.87 -26.68 25.85
C VAL A 389 -4.41 -25.37 25.21
N ARG A 390 -5.16 -24.30 25.42
CA ARG A 390 -4.85 -23.01 24.82
C ARG A 390 -4.38 -22.02 25.88
N LEU A 391 -3.23 -21.40 25.66
CA LEU A 391 -2.80 -20.22 26.41
C LEU A 391 -3.39 -18.99 25.74
N VAL A 392 -4.24 -18.25 26.45
CA VAL A 392 -4.86 -17.02 25.95
C VAL A 392 -4.52 -15.85 26.86
N GLY A 393 -4.32 -14.67 26.27
CA GLY A 393 -4.14 -13.45 27.06
C GLY A 393 -5.46 -12.91 27.59
N VAL A 394 -5.51 -12.57 28.87
CA VAL A 394 -6.71 -12.02 29.52
C VAL A 394 -6.57 -10.55 29.92
N SER A 395 -5.39 -10.16 30.43
CA SER A 395 -5.12 -8.78 30.82
C SER A 395 -3.63 -8.48 30.82
N GLY A 396 -3.27 -7.26 30.43
CA GLY A 396 -1.88 -6.80 30.39
C GLY A 396 -1.57 -5.84 31.52
N VAL A 397 -0.41 -5.20 31.44
CA VAL A 397 0.01 -4.13 32.38
C VAL A 397 -1.03 -3.00 32.36
N PRO A 398 -1.65 -2.66 33.51
CA PRO A 398 -2.56 -1.54 33.59
C PRO A 398 -1.91 -0.26 33.08
N GLN A 399 -2.68 0.60 32.41
CA GLN A 399 -2.22 1.90 31.88
C GLN A 399 -1.33 1.86 30.63
N THR A 400 -1.18 0.70 30.00
CA THR A 400 -0.55 0.59 28.66
C THR A 400 -1.53 0.01 27.66
N TRP A 401 -1.30 0.22 26.36
CA TRP A 401 -2.12 -0.41 25.32
C TRP A 401 -2.00 -1.94 25.30
N LEU A 402 -0.98 -2.51 25.97
CA LEU A 402 -0.81 -3.96 26.11
C LEU A 402 -1.99 -4.61 26.85
N GLN A 403 -2.71 -3.86 27.69
CA GLN A 403 -3.91 -4.37 28.37
C GLN A 403 -4.99 -4.85 27.39
N ASP A 404 -5.03 -4.27 26.19
CA ASP A 404 -5.97 -4.62 25.13
C ASP A 404 -5.33 -5.54 24.09
N ALA A 405 -4.06 -5.28 23.73
CA ALA A 405 -3.36 -6.10 22.74
C ALA A 405 -3.16 -7.55 23.18
N ILE A 406 -2.89 -7.81 24.47
CA ILE A 406 -2.66 -9.16 24.97
C ILE A 406 -3.86 -10.09 24.74
N LYS A 407 -5.08 -9.55 24.63
CA LYS A 407 -6.31 -10.31 24.36
C LYS A 407 -6.31 -10.95 22.96
N PHE A 408 -5.41 -10.51 22.07
CA PHE A 408 -5.22 -11.12 20.76
C PHE A 408 -4.27 -12.31 20.80
N PHE A 409 -3.46 -12.45 21.86
CA PHE A 409 -2.54 -13.56 22.04
C PHE A 409 -3.29 -14.85 22.34
N GLY A 410 -3.01 -15.88 21.56
CA GLY A 410 -3.57 -17.20 21.75
C GLY A 410 -2.71 -18.25 21.07
N VAL A 411 -2.20 -19.22 21.83
CA VAL A 411 -1.36 -20.30 21.32
C VAL A 411 -1.74 -21.63 21.95
N ASP A 412 -1.70 -22.68 21.13
CA ASP A 412 -1.97 -24.04 21.59
C ASP A 412 -0.69 -24.66 22.17
N VAL A 413 -0.83 -25.36 23.30
CA VAL A 413 0.26 -26.06 23.97
C VAL A 413 -0.18 -27.48 24.32
N VAL A 414 0.74 -28.44 24.24
CA VAL A 414 0.50 -29.83 24.64
C VAL A 414 0.76 -29.99 26.12
N VAL A 415 -0.20 -30.59 26.83
CA VAL A 415 -0.09 -30.87 28.26
C VAL A 415 0.87 -32.03 28.49
N THR A 416 1.89 -31.81 29.31
CA THR A 416 2.87 -32.86 29.66
C THR A 416 2.44 -33.61 30.92
N LYS A 417 3.09 -34.75 31.21
CA LYS A 417 2.82 -35.50 32.44
C LYS A 417 3.16 -34.68 33.69
N GLU A 418 4.26 -33.93 33.63
CA GLU A 418 4.71 -33.04 34.71
C GLU A 418 3.66 -31.96 35.02
N CYS A 419 2.95 -31.45 34.00
CA CYS A 419 1.85 -30.52 34.20
C CYS A 419 0.71 -31.15 35.02
N ILE A 420 0.35 -32.41 34.74
CA ILE A 420 -0.72 -33.13 35.44
C ILE A 420 -0.30 -33.43 36.88
N GLU A 421 0.95 -33.87 37.09
CA GLU A 421 1.50 -34.15 38.41
C GLU A 421 1.56 -32.89 39.28
N ALA A 422 1.94 -31.75 38.70
CA ALA A 422 2.00 -30.46 39.40
C ALA A 422 0.61 -29.90 39.78
N ALA A 423 -0.45 -30.30 39.08
CA ALA A 423 -1.82 -29.85 39.35
C ALA A 423 -2.51 -30.60 40.50
N ASN A 424 -2.01 -31.78 40.90
CA ASN A 424 -2.63 -32.68 41.88
C ASN A 424 -2.12 -32.48 43.33
N PHE A 425 -1.60 -31.29 43.67
CA PHE A 425 -1.05 -30.98 45.01
C PHE A 425 -1.96 -30.10 45.86
#